data_AF-A0A6A0GTM8-F1
#
_entry.id   AF-A0A6A0GTM8-F1
#
_cell.length_a   1.000
_cell.length_b   1.000
_cell.length_c   1.000
_cell.angle_alpha   90.00
_cell.angle_beta   90.00
_cell.angle_gamma   90.00
#
_symmetry.space_group_name_H-M   'P 1'
#
loop_
_entity.id
_entity.type
_entity.pdbx_description
1 polymer ?
#
loop_
_entity_poly.entity_id
_entity_poly.type
_entity_poly.pdbx_seq_one_letter_code
_entity_poly.pdbx_strand_id
1 'polypeptide(L)'
;MAKHLLVPAFLRTKGLMKQHIDSFNYLINQDIKNIVKANSKVTSDADPLFFVKYNDVRVLEPNLCENNMENSGTSPHECRLRDLTYAAPIVVDIEYLRGDKRVNRKNVCIGRMPIMLRSSNCALTACSNNIELAALNECPLDPGGYFVVKGQEKVSQVIKVG
;
A
#
# COMPACT_ATOMS: atom_id res chain seq x y z
N MET A 1 -42.98 -9.50 5.11
CA MET A 1 -42.00 -10.41 4.47
C MET A 1 -40.67 -9.69 4.25
N ALA A 2 -39.55 -10.43 4.28
CA ALA A 2 -38.24 -10.10 3.69
C ALA A 2 -37.27 -9.05 4.29
N LYS A 3 -37.52 -8.39 5.44
CA LYS A 3 -36.49 -7.49 6.04
C LYS A 3 -35.17 -8.20 6.39
N HIS A 4 -35.22 -9.46 6.83
CA HIS A 4 -34.02 -10.24 7.19
C HIS A 4 -33.15 -10.63 5.97
N LEU A 5 -33.69 -10.59 4.75
CA LEU A 5 -32.92 -10.90 3.52
C LEU A 5 -32.04 -9.72 3.07
N LEU A 6 -32.35 -8.50 3.53
CA LEU A 6 -31.59 -7.30 3.19
C LEU A 6 -30.20 -7.31 3.83
N VAL A 7 -30.06 -7.86 5.04
CA VAL A 7 -28.77 -7.90 5.75
C VAL A 7 -27.77 -8.82 5.04
N PRO A 8 -28.09 -10.08 4.71
CA PRO A 8 -27.20 -10.93 3.90
C PRO A 8 -26.93 -10.36 2.51
N ALA A 9 -27.94 -9.75 1.86
CA ALA A 9 -27.74 -9.12 0.57
C ALA A 9 -26.78 -7.93 0.65
N PHE A 10 -26.92 -7.08 1.66
CA PHE A 10 -26.03 -5.95 1.92
C PHE A 10 -24.61 -6.41 2.26
N LEU A 11 -24.47 -7.42 3.12
CA LEU A 11 -23.18 -7.97 3.51
C LEU A 11 -22.45 -8.66 2.35
N ARG A 12 -23.17 -9.30 1.42
CA ARG A 12 -22.56 -9.85 0.19
C ARG A 12 -22.04 -8.77 -0.74
N THR A 13 -22.76 -7.66 -0.89
CA THR A 13 -22.39 -6.59 -1.84
C THR A 13 -21.37 -5.61 -1.26
N LYS A 14 -21.50 -5.30 0.03
CA LYS A 14 -20.64 -4.32 0.70
C LYS A 14 -19.61 -4.93 1.61
N GLY A 15 -19.70 -6.17 2.10
CA GLY A 15 -18.70 -6.74 3.02
C GLY A 15 -18.56 -5.98 4.35
N LEU A 16 -18.10 -6.64 5.41
CA LEU A 16 -17.85 -5.95 6.68
C LEU A 16 -16.61 -5.04 6.61
N MET A 17 -15.57 -5.47 5.88
CA MET A 17 -14.25 -4.80 5.86
C MET A 17 -14.07 -3.82 4.70
N LYS A 18 -15.06 -3.69 3.81
CA LYS A 18 -14.93 -2.87 2.60
C LYS A 18 -14.73 -1.39 2.89
N GLN A 19 -15.30 -0.86 3.97
CA GLN A 19 -15.06 0.54 4.35
C GLN A 19 -13.57 0.81 4.61
N HIS A 20 -12.89 -0.11 5.30
CA HIS A 20 -11.45 -0.03 5.54
C HIS A 20 -10.66 -0.14 4.23
N ILE A 21 -11.02 -1.11 3.39
CA ILE A 21 -10.35 -1.36 2.10
C ILE A 21 -10.53 -0.17 1.15
N ASP A 22 -11.74 0.36 1.01
CA ASP A 22 -12.06 1.50 0.14
C ASP A 22 -11.32 2.76 0.62
N SER A 23 -11.29 3.01 1.93
CA SER A 23 -10.54 4.13 2.52
C SER A 23 -9.03 3.99 2.28
N PHE A 24 -8.48 2.79 2.47
CA PHE A 24 -7.07 2.54 2.22
C PHE A 24 -6.71 2.66 0.73
N ASN A 25 -7.58 2.17 -0.16
CA ASN A 25 -7.41 2.33 -1.61
C ASN A 25 -7.42 3.82 -2.00
N TYR A 26 -8.29 4.63 -1.39
CA TYR A 26 -8.31 6.07 -1.63
C TYR A 26 -6.99 6.74 -1.16
N LEU A 27 -6.49 6.34 0.01
CA LEU A 27 -5.23 6.85 0.57
C LEU A 27 -4.04 6.61 -0.39
N ILE A 28 -3.86 5.38 -0.85
CA ILE A 28 -2.69 4.98 -1.66
C ILE A 28 -2.78 5.46 -3.12
N ASN A 29 -3.99 5.62 -3.66
CA ASN A 29 -4.16 5.98 -5.07
C ASN A 29 -4.32 7.49 -5.29
N GLN A 30 -4.91 8.21 -4.33
CA GLN A 30 -5.29 9.61 -4.45
C GLN A 30 -4.61 10.51 -3.41
N ASP A 31 -4.80 10.26 -2.11
CA ASP A 31 -4.34 11.21 -1.08
C ASP A 31 -2.83 11.33 -1.02
N ILE A 32 -2.09 10.23 -1.21
CA ILE A 32 -0.63 10.28 -1.22
C ILE A 32 -0.10 11.25 -2.30
N LYS A 33 -0.77 11.32 -3.45
CA LYS A 33 -0.43 12.27 -4.52
C LYS A 33 -0.76 13.71 -4.12
N ASN A 34 -1.87 13.92 -3.42
CA ASN A 34 -2.24 15.24 -2.90
C ASN A 34 -1.22 15.72 -1.86
N ILE A 35 -0.76 14.85 -0.96
CA ILE A 35 0.25 15.14 0.07
C ILE A 35 1.59 15.55 -0.58
N VAL A 36 2.04 14.80 -1.58
CA VAL A 36 3.30 15.11 -2.29
C VAL A 36 3.18 16.39 -3.12
N LYS A 37 2.03 16.65 -3.74
CA LYS A 37 1.78 17.92 -4.44
C LYS A 37 1.84 19.13 -3.50
N ALA A 38 1.26 19.01 -2.31
CA ALA A 38 1.32 20.06 -1.29
C ALA A 38 2.76 20.37 -0.84
N ASN A 39 3.63 19.34 -0.81
CA ASN A 39 5.03 19.45 -0.40
C ASN A 39 5.99 19.27 -1.59
N SER A 40 5.63 19.80 -2.76
CA SER A 40 6.30 19.45 -4.02
C SER A 40 7.74 19.96 -4.15
N LYS A 41 8.18 20.92 -3.34
CA LYS A 41 9.54 21.48 -3.39
C LYS A 41 10.14 21.56 -2.00
N VAL A 42 11.32 20.97 -1.85
CA VAL A 42 12.17 21.08 -0.67
C VAL A 42 13.39 21.91 -1.05
N THR A 43 13.70 22.91 -0.24
CA THR A 43 14.85 23.81 -0.39
C THR A 43 15.83 23.62 0.76
N SER A 44 17.11 23.89 0.53
CA SER A 44 18.11 23.90 1.59
C SER A 44 18.24 25.30 2.19
N ASP A 45 18.38 25.39 3.51
CA ASP A 45 18.68 26.66 4.19
C ASP A 45 20.15 27.09 3.99
N ALA A 46 21.04 26.14 3.70
CA ALA A 46 22.47 26.38 3.53
C ALA A 46 22.84 26.81 2.09
N ASP A 47 22.10 26.33 1.09
CA ASP A 47 22.33 26.65 -0.32
C ASP A 47 20.99 27.00 -1.00
N PRO A 48 20.70 28.29 -1.25
CA PRO A 48 19.47 28.73 -1.90
C PRO A 48 19.27 28.18 -3.32
N LEU A 49 20.33 27.74 -3.99
CA LEU A 49 20.28 27.16 -5.34
C LEU A 49 19.93 25.68 -5.30
N PHE A 50 20.13 25.00 -4.17
CA PHE A 50 19.80 23.59 -4.03
C PHE A 50 18.32 23.38 -3.74
N PHE A 51 17.63 22.67 -4.64
CA PHE A 51 16.26 22.22 -4.42
C PHE A 51 16.06 20.78 -4.91
N VAL A 52 15.11 20.10 -4.27
CA VAL A 52 14.55 18.83 -4.72
C VAL A 52 13.06 19.05 -4.95
N LYS A 53 12.60 18.72 -6.15
CA LYS A 53 11.20 18.80 -6.55
C LYS A 53 10.65 17.39 -6.74
N TYR A 54 9.53 17.09 -6.08
CA TYR A 54 8.76 15.88 -6.29
C TYR A 54 7.77 16.09 -7.44
N ASN A 55 7.83 15.21 -8.44
CA ASN A 55 6.97 15.27 -9.60
C ASN A 55 5.78 14.31 -9.49
N ASP A 56 6.03 13.08 -9.05
CA ASP A 56 5.01 12.04 -8.90
C ASP A 56 5.36 11.08 -7.77
N VAL A 57 4.36 10.39 -7.23
CA VAL A 57 4.48 9.38 -6.19
C VAL A 57 3.55 8.20 -6.47
N ARG A 58 4.05 7.00 -6.20
CA ARG A 58 3.29 5.76 -6.35
C ARG A 58 3.75 4.73 -5.33
N VAL A 59 2.80 3.93 -4.87
CA VAL A 59 3.06 2.73 -4.06
C VAL A 59 3.08 1.56 -5.02
N LEU A 60 4.17 0.79 -5.02
CA LEU A 60 4.29 -0.38 -5.90
C LEU A 60 3.61 -1.61 -5.26
N GLU A 61 3.91 -2.79 -5.78
CA GLU A 61 3.48 -4.06 -5.22
C GLU A 61 4.39 -4.51 -4.06
N PRO A 62 3.86 -5.29 -3.10
CA PRO A 62 4.63 -5.89 -2.02
C PRO A 62 5.77 -6.76 -2.52
N ASN A 63 6.96 -6.50 -1.99
CA ASN A 63 8.16 -7.27 -2.28
C ASN A 63 9.02 -7.42 -1.03
N LEU A 64 9.98 -8.35 -1.04
CA LEU A 64 11.02 -8.39 -0.02
C LEU A 64 12.20 -7.53 -0.44
N CYS A 65 12.73 -6.75 0.51
CA CYS A 65 13.97 -6.01 0.32
C CYS A 65 15.10 -6.82 0.97
N GLU A 66 15.53 -7.89 0.29
CA GLU A 66 16.67 -8.70 0.74
C GLU A 66 17.89 -8.41 -0.12
N ASN A 67 18.90 -7.79 0.49
CA ASN A 67 20.30 -7.75 0.05
C ASN A 67 20.56 -7.67 -1.47
N ASN A 68 19.97 -6.68 -2.14
CA ASN A 68 20.20 -6.38 -3.56
C ASN A 68 19.88 -7.53 -4.55
N MET A 69 19.20 -8.59 -4.11
CA MET A 69 18.66 -9.63 -4.99
C MET A 69 17.31 -9.16 -5.52
N GLU A 70 16.99 -9.55 -6.76
CA GLU A 70 15.77 -9.16 -7.48
C GLU A 70 14.53 -9.15 -6.58
N ASN A 71 13.74 -8.06 -6.63
CA ASN A 71 12.50 -7.87 -5.88
C ASN A 71 11.53 -9.04 -6.14
N SER A 72 11.64 -10.12 -5.37
CA SER A 72 10.67 -11.20 -5.41
C SER A 72 9.38 -10.69 -4.77
N GLY A 73 8.27 -10.85 -5.48
CA GLY A 73 6.95 -10.65 -4.90
C GLY A 73 6.83 -11.48 -3.63
N THR A 74 6.14 -10.96 -2.62
CA THR A 74 5.93 -11.67 -1.35
C THR A 74 4.45 -11.93 -1.14
N SER A 75 4.13 -13.03 -0.48
CA SER A 75 2.76 -13.34 -0.05
C SER A 75 2.55 -12.93 1.41
N PRO A 76 1.31 -12.62 1.82
CA PRO A 76 1.02 -12.38 3.23
C PRO A 76 1.33 -13.61 4.08
N HIS A 77 1.07 -14.82 3.59
CA HIS A 77 1.42 -16.08 4.26
C HIS A 77 2.91 -16.18 4.58
N GLU A 78 3.78 -15.88 3.61
CA GLU A 78 5.23 -15.85 3.83
C GLU A 78 5.61 -14.83 4.92
N CYS A 79 5.02 -13.63 4.88
CA CYS A 79 5.28 -12.60 5.87
C CYS A 79 4.88 -13.02 7.30
N ARG A 80 3.79 -13.79 7.44
CA ARG A 80 3.36 -14.36 8.73
C ARG A 80 4.38 -15.35 9.28
N LEU A 81 4.85 -16.29 8.44
CA LEU A 81 5.78 -17.35 8.86
C LEU A 81 7.18 -16.85 9.21
N ARG A 82 7.63 -15.77 8.56
CA ARG A 82 9.00 -15.25 8.66
C ARG A 82 9.12 -14.04 9.59
N ASP A 83 8.07 -13.70 10.33
CA ASP A 83 8.00 -12.48 11.16
C ASP A 83 8.32 -11.18 10.40
N LEU A 84 7.91 -11.11 9.13
CA LEU A 84 8.12 -9.95 8.26
C LEU A 84 6.89 -9.04 8.23
N THR A 85 7.07 -7.82 7.72
CA THR A 85 5.98 -6.88 7.46
C THR A 85 5.62 -6.94 5.99
N TYR A 86 4.36 -7.24 5.69
CA TYR A 86 3.83 -7.22 4.33
C TYR A 86 3.68 -5.77 3.86
N ALA A 87 4.68 -5.29 3.13
CA ALA A 87 4.79 -3.88 2.73
C ALA A 87 5.26 -3.76 1.28
N ALA A 88 4.91 -2.64 0.65
CA ALA A 88 5.35 -2.26 -0.69
C ALA A 88 6.24 -1.00 -0.64
N PRO A 89 7.19 -0.84 -1.58
CA PRO A 89 8.00 0.36 -1.66
C PRO A 89 7.18 1.55 -2.17
N ILE A 90 7.36 2.70 -1.51
CA ILE A 90 6.88 4.00 -1.96
C ILE A 90 7.98 4.60 -2.81
N VAL A 91 7.69 4.82 -4.08
CA VAL A 91 8.65 5.41 -5.03
C VAL A 91 8.17 6.76 -5.51
N VAL A 92 9.12 7.67 -5.70
CA VAL A 92 8.88 9.02 -6.20
C VAL A 92 9.74 9.32 -7.40
N ASP A 93 9.21 10.20 -8.27
CA ASP A 93 9.98 10.82 -9.33
C ASP A 93 10.44 12.19 -8.85
N ILE A 94 11.75 12.40 -8.81
CA ILE A 94 12.36 13.63 -8.31
C ILE A 94 13.15 14.34 -9.41
N GLU A 95 13.18 15.65 -9.28
CA GLU A 95 13.97 16.56 -10.09
C GLU A 95 14.80 17.43 -9.16
N TYR A 96 16.11 17.47 -9.35
CA TYR A 96 17.02 18.26 -8.53
C TYR A 96 18.16 18.83 -9.36
N LEU A 97 18.83 19.84 -8.82
CA LEU A 97 20.04 20.42 -9.42
C LEU A 97 21.29 19.74 -8.88
N ARG A 98 22.21 19.39 -9.78
CA ARG A 98 23.56 18.93 -9.46
C ARG A 98 24.56 19.90 -10.09
N GLY A 99 24.97 20.92 -9.33
CA GLY A 99 25.60 22.12 -9.89
C GLY A 99 24.60 22.83 -10.82
N ASP A 100 25.03 23.20 -12.03
CA ASP A 100 24.16 23.86 -13.02
C ASP A 100 23.30 22.90 -13.85
N LYS A 101 23.38 21.58 -13.61
CA LYS A 101 22.66 20.58 -14.40
C LYS A 101 21.40 20.10 -13.68
N ARG A 102 20.27 20.13 -14.40
CA ARG A 102 19.00 19.56 -13.96
C ARG A 102 19.00 18.04 -14.16
N VAL A 103 18.80 17.30 -13.07
CA VAL A 103 18.79 15.84 -13.05
C VAL A 103 17.41 15.35 -12.66
N ASN A 104 16.84 14.48 -13.50
CA ASN A 104 15.58 13.80 -13.21
C ASN A 104 15.87 12.34 -12.88
N ARG A 105 15.46 11.91 -11.69
CA ARG A 105 15.50 10.51 -11.28
C ARG A 105 14.09 9.99 -11.11
N LYS A 106 13.83 8.83 -11.70
CA LYS A 106 12.55 8.14 -11.59
C LYS A 106 12.67 6.96 -10.63
N ASN A 107 11.54 6.55 -10.05
CA ASN A 107 11.43 5.38 -9.17
C ASN A 107 12.39 5.40 -7.96
N VAL A 108 12.64 6.57 -7.37
CA VAL A 108 13.47 6.66 -6.17
C VAL A 108 12.65 6.17 -4.98
N CYS A 109 13.07 5.07 -4.35
CA CYS A 109 12.43 4.54 -3.16
C CYS A 109 12.70 5.47 -1.96
N ILE A 110 11.64 5.93 -1.30
CA ILE A 110 11.72 6.82 -0.13
C ILE A 110 11.24 6.16 1.17
N GLY A 111 10.68 4.96 1.08
CA GLY A 111 10.16 4.24 2.23
C GLY A 111 9.31 3.06 1.82
N ARG A 112 8.68 2.43 2.81
CA ARG A 112 7.77 1.29 2.60
C ARG A 112 6.45 1.52 3.30
N MET A 113 5.36 1.15 2.64
CA MET A 113 4.00 1.22 3.17
C MET A 113 3.50 -0.20 3.45
N PRO A 114 3.09 -0.53 4.69
CA PRO A 114 2.33 -1.75 4.96
C PRO A 114 1.08 -1.81 4.07
N ILE A 115 0.88 -2.91 3.37
CA ILE A 115 -0.25 -3.07 2.46
C ILE A 115 -1.37 -3.84 3.16
N MET A 116 -2.58 -3.30 3.11
CA MET A 116 -3.76 -3.95 3.67
C MET A 116 -4.14 -5.17 2.82
N LEU A 117 -4.44 -6.29 3.44
CA LEU A 117 -4.87 -7.50 2.72
C LEU A 117 -6.19 -7.23 1.99
N ARG A 118 -6.29 -7.74 0.76
CA ARG A 118 -7.41 -7.51 -0.20
C ARG A 118 -7.57 -6.05 -0.69
N SER A 119 -6.61 -5.16 -0.41
CA SER A 119 -6.56 -3.83 -1.05
C SER A 119 -6.08 -3.87 -2.49
N SER A 120 -6.18 -2.75 -3.23
CA SER A 120 -5.85 -2.70 -4.66
C SER A 120 -4.43 -3.13 -5.01
N ASN A 121 -3.48 -2.93 -4.08
CA ASN A 121 -2.07 -3.28 -4.26
C ASN A 121 -1.68 -4.62 -3.62
N CYS A 122 -2.65 -5.36 -3.06
CA CYS A 122 -2.38 -6.67 -2.47
C CYS A 122 -2.30 -7.74 -3.57
N ALA A 123 -1.32 -8.63 -3.50
CA ALA A 123 -1.18 -9.77 -4.41
C ALA A 123 -2.46 -10.64 -4.48
N LEU A 124 -3.20 -10.75 -3.37
CA LEU A 124 -4.43 -11.55 -3.28
C LEU A 124 -5.61 -10.97 -4.05
N THR A 125 -5.52 -9.72 -4.51
CA THR A 125 -6.60 -9.05 -5.26
C THR A 125 -6.58 -9.47 -6.73
N ALA A 126 -5.42 -9.87 -7.26
CA ALA A 126 -5.32 -10.44 -8.61
C ALA A 126 -5.85 -11.89 -8.69
N CYS A 127 -5.89 -12.59 -7.55
CA CYS A 127 -6.38 -13.97 -7.48
C CYS A 127 -7.89 -14.02 -7.71
N SER A 128 -8.31 -14.59 -8.84
CA SER A 128 -9.70 -14.61 -9.29
C SER A 128 -10.49 -15.82 -8.79
N ASN A 129 -9.80 -16.88 -8.34
CA ASN A 129 -10.41 -18.13 -7.92
C ASN A 129 -9.80 -18.68 -6.62
N ASN A 130 -10.50 -19.63 -6.01
CA ASN A 130 -10.07 -20.27 -4.77
C ASN A 130 -8.80 -21.10 -4.93
N ILE A 131 -8.46 -21.53 -6.14
CA ILE A 131 -7.30 -22.38 -6.43
C ILE A 131 -6.02 -21.54 -6.36
N GLU A 132 -6.02 -20.34 -6.92
CA GLU A 132 -4.91 -19.38 -6.85
C GLU A 132 -4.65 -18.94 -5.41
N LEU A 133 -5.70 -18.71 -4.63
CA LEU A 133 -5.57 -18.41 -3.19
C LEU A 133 -5.01 -19.61 -2.42
N ALA A 134 -5.47 -20.83 -2.71
CA ALA A 134 -4.93 -22.04 -2.10
C ALA A 134 -3.46 -22.26 -2.43
N ALA A 135 -3.03 -21.95 -3.66
CA ALA A 135 -1.63 -22.01 -4.08
C ALA A 135 -0.74 -21.02 -3.30
N LEU A 136 -1.32 -19.92 -2.80
CA LEU A 136 -0.64 -18.96 -1.93
C LEU A 136 -0.81 -19.26 -0.43
N ASN A 137 -1.43 -20.39 -0.06
CA ASN A 137 -1.78 -20.76 1.31
C ASN A 137 -2.69 -19.72 2.01
N GLU A 138 -3.60 -19.11 1.26
CA GLU A 138 -4.57 -18.13 1.76
C GLU A 138 -6.00 -18.68 1.71
N CYS A 139 -6.81 -18.29 2.69
CA CYS A 139 -8.19 -18.73 2.78
C CYS A 139 -9.12 -17.88 1.88
N PRO A 140 -9.95 -18.50 1.02
CA PRO A 140 -10.94 -17.77 0.23
C PRO A 140 -11.98 -17.00 1.05
N LEU A 141 -12.25 -17.48 2.27
CA LEU A 141 -13.21 -16.89 3.20
C LEU A 141 -12.58 -15.79 4.08
N ASP A 142 -11.28 -15.51 3.94
CA ASP A 142 -10.63 -14.41 4.65
C ASP A 142 -11.19 -13.07 4.16
N PRO A 143 -11.85 -12.28 5.03
CA PRO A 143 -12.41 -10.99 4.66
C PRO A 143 -11.36 -9.92 4.31
N GLY A 144 -10.09 -10.10 4.70
CA GLY A 144 -9.05 -9.07 4.56
C GLY A 144 -9.31 -7.83 5.42
N GLY A 145 -8.72 -6.69 5.04
CA GLY A 145 -8.93 -5.43 5.75
C GLY A 145 -7.99 -5.19 6.95
N TYR A 146 -6.94 -5.98 7.07
CA TYR A 146 -5.93 -5.88 8.13
C TYR A 146 -4.51 -5.91 7.54
N PHE A 147 -3.51 -5.69 8.39
CA PHE A 147 -2.09 -5.65 8.01
C PHE A 147 -1.33 -6.80 8.66
N VAL A 148 -0.29 -7.30 7.98
CA VAL A 148 0.70 -8.20 8.59
C VAL A 148 1.95 -7.38 8.91
N VAL A 149 2.25 -7.20 10.19
CA VAL A 149 3.38 -6.40 10.69
C VAL A 149 4.20 -7.25 11.64
N LYS A 150 5.46 -7.51 11.27
CA LYS A 150 6.37 -8.39 12.01
C LYS A 150 5.73 -9.74 12.34
N GLY A 151 5.15 -10.39 11.32
CA GLY A 151 4.43 -11.67 11.45
C GLY A 151 3.05 -11.61 12.09
N GLN A 152 2.68 -10.46 12.69
CA GLN A 152 1.44 -10.34 13.46
C GLN A 152 0.35 -9.62 12.67
N GLU A 153 -0.88 -10.11 12.78
CA GLU A 153 -2.05 -9.47 12.18
C GLU A 153 -2.52 -8.28 13.03
N LYS A 154 -2.68 -7.13 12.39
CA LYS A 154 -3.04 -5.86 13.03
C LYS A 154 -4.20 -5.19 12.30
N VAL A 155 -5.22 -4.80 13.06
CA VAL A 155 -6.43 -4.13 12.55
C VAL A 155 -6.41 -2.66 13.00
N SER A 156 -6.64 -1.73 12.08
CA SER A 156 -6.81 -0.32 12.41
C SER A 156 -8.24 -0.08 12.89
N GLN A 157 -8.41 0.28 14.16
CA GLN A 157 -9.72 0.62 14.72
C GLN A 157 -10.21 1.97 14.18
N VAL A 158 -11.50 2.03 13.85
CA VAL A 158 -12.16 3.31 13.52
C VAL A 158 -12.29 4.12 14.81
N ILE A 159 -11.63 5.28 14.85
CA ILE A 159 -11.75 6.22 15.96
C ILE A 159 -13.03 7.02 15.75
N LYS A 160 -13.96 6.94 16.70
CA LYS A 160 -15.10 7.86 16.75
C LYS A 160 -14.61 9.20 17.28
N VAL A 161 -14.61 10.21 16.43
CA VAL A 161 -14.43 11.60 16.86
C VAL A 161 -15.78 12.07 17.40
N GLY A 162 -15.84 12.31 18.70
CA GLY A 162 -17.01 12.86 19.41
C GLY A 162 -16.95 14.37 19.52
#